data_AF-A0A0U5K6N3-F1
#
_entry.id   AF-A0A0U5K6N3-F1
#
_cell.length_a   1.000
_cell.length_b   1.000
_cell.length_c   1.000
_cell.angle_alpha   90.00
_cell.angle_beta   90.00
_cell.angle_gamma   90.00
#
_symmetry.space_group_name_H-M   'P 1'
#
loop_
_entity.id
_entity.type
_entity.pdbx_description
1 polymer ?
#
loop_
_entity_poly.entity_id
_entity_poly.type
_entity_poly.pdbx_seq_one_letter_code
_entity_poly.pdbx_strand_id
1 'polypeptide(L)'
;MNTTWLKSGIVGIWLLLVSAHAPLFLTFDSLEQSSLEQEFPRVIHMRGFLYQTPSQSLVLAAQPDLKSCCIGTSSKVSEQIFVKGEIAKEALTHRAVTVQGVLKREPLFDARGELVQLYVLEQAILLSSKPFPLWTIVGVVLILALLGWLRYSGIFCFSKK
;
A
#
# COMPACT_ATOMS: atom_id res chain seq x y z
N MET A 1 -36.52 30.65 26.81
CA MET A 1 -35.39 29.74 27.13
C MET A 1 -34.96 29.06 25.83
N ASN A 2 -33.78 29.43 25.32
CA ASN A 2 -33.28 29.05 24.00
C ASN A 2 -32.49 27.74 24.06
N THR A 3 -32.93 26.72 23.32
CA THR A 3 -32.35 25.35 23.29
C THR A 3 -31.48 25.07 22.05
N THR A 4 -31.01 26.09 21.35
CA THR A 4 -30.34 25.93 20.04
C THR A 4 -28.82 25.73 20.08
N TRP A 5 -28.17 25.77 21.25
CA TRP A 5 -26.70 25.77 21.34
C TRP A 5 -26.02 24.40 21.51
N LEU A 6 -26.76 23.30 21.72
CA LEU A 6 -26.14 22.00 22.03
C LEU A 6 -25.82 21.11 20.80
N LYS A 7 -26.28 21.45 19.60
CA LYS A 7 -26.13 20.58 18.42
C LYS A 7 -24.83 20.78 17.64
N SER A 8 -24.04 21.81 17.93
CA SER A 8 -22.82 22.12 17.16
C SER A 8 -21.55 21.39 17.65
N GLY A 9 -21.55 20.83 18.86
CA GLY A 9 -20.36 20.17 19.43
C GLY A 9 -20.09 18.73 18.98
N ILE A 10 -21.12 18.03 18.47
CA ILE A 10 -21.02 16.58 18.19
C ILE A 10 -20.41 16.29 16.81
N VAL A 11 -20.49 17.23 15.87
CA VAL A 11 -19.95 17.04 14.50
C VAL A 11 -18.42 17.11 14.49
N GLY A 12 -17.80 17.88 15.40
CA GLY A 12 -16.33 18.01 15.47
C GLY A 12 -15.60 16.75 15.96
N ILE A 13 -16.25 15.95 16.82
CA ILE A 13 -15.64 14.75 17.44
C ILE A 13 -15.60 13.56 16.46
N TRP A 14 -16.56 13.46 15.53
CA TRP A 14 -16.57 12.42 14.50
C TRP A 14 -15.47 12.59 13.45
N LEU A 15 -15.03 13.82 13.17
CA LEU A 15 -13.92 14.05 12.23
C LEU A 15 -12.54 13.64 12.79
N LEU A 16 -12.36 13.66 14.11
CA LEU A 16 -11.07 13.32 14.73
C LEU A 16 -10.85 11.80 14.84
N LEU A 17 -11.90 10.99 14.92
CA LEU A 17 -11.79 9.53 15.05
C LEU A 17 -11.48 8.79 13.73
N VAL A 18 -11.71 9.41 12.56
CA VAL A 18 -11.50 8.76 11.25
C VAL A 18 -10.04 8.85 10.76
N SER A 19 -9.17 9.64 11.40
CA SER A 19 -7.80 9.89 10.90
C SER A 19 -6.73 8.83 11.24
N ALA A 20 -7.01 7.79 12.04
CA ALA A 20 -5.92 7.08 12.72
C ALA A 20 -5.36 5.80 12.06
N HIS A 21 -5.93 5.29 10.95
CA HIS A 21 -5.43 4.04 10.33
C HIS A 21 -5.02 4.27 8.88
N ALA A 22 -4.06 5.17 8.66
CA ALA A 22 -3.35 5.20 7.40
C ALA A 22 -2.57 3.88 7.25
N PRO A 23 -2.73 3.14 6.15
CA PRO A 23 -1.98 1.91 5.94
C PRO A 23 -0.48 2.23 5.87
N LEU A 24 0.30 1.49 6.66
CA LEU A 24 1.74 1.65 6.69
C LEU A 24 2.33 1.08 5.39
N PHE A 25 3.00 1.96 4.63
CA PHE A 25 3.80 1.54 3.49
C PHE A 25 5.14 1.02 3.99
N LEU A 26 5.38 -0.27 3.76
CA LEU A 26 6.61 -0.94 4.19
C LEU A 26 7.50 -1.21 2.99
N THR A 27 8.78 -0.92 3.11
CA THR A 27 9.82 -1.28 2.13
C THR A 27 10.64 -2.48 2.60
N PHE A 28 11.30 -3.18 1.69
CA PHE A 28 12.14 -4.32 2.05
C PHE A 28 13.31 -3.91 2.98
N ASP A 29 13.88 -2.72 2.81
CA ASP A 29 14.95 -2.21 3.69
C ASP A 29 14.49 -2.10 5.15
N SER A 30 13.22 -1.75 5.37
CA SER A 30 12.64 -1.66 6.72
C SER A 30 12.38 -3.04 7.36
N LEU A 31 12.35 -4.12 6.58
CA LEU A 31 12.25 -5.49 7.12
C LEU A 31 13.54 -5.97 7.76
N GLU A 32 14.70 -5.54 7.26
CA GLU A 32 16.00 -5.92 7.79
C GLU A 32 16.31 -5.23 9.13
N GLN A 33 15.71 -4.06 9.37
CA GLN A 33 15.79 -3.39 10.66
C GLN A 33 14.99 -4.18 11.71
N SER A 34 15.74 -4.92 12.53
CA SER A 34 15.32 -5.81 13.63
C SER A 34 14.30 -5.23 14.63
N SER A 35 14.02 -3.93 14.57
CA SER A 35 12.95 -3.26 15.33
C SER A 35 11.53 -3.74 14.96
N LEU A 36 11.34 -4.48 13.86
CA LEU A 36 10.02 -4.99 13.48
C LEU A 36 9.58 -6.27 14.22
N GLU A 37 10.45 -6.91 15.00
CA GLU A 37 10.10 -8.18 15.67
C GLU A 37 8.89 -8.08 16.62
N GLN A 38 8.52 -6.89 17.08
CA GLN A 38 7.48 -6.70 18.11
C GLN A 38 6.05 -6.46 17.57
N GLU A 39 5.84 -6.31 16.26
CA GLU A 39 4.53 -5.89 15.70
C GLU A 39 3.89 -6.87 14.69
N PHE A 40 4.10 -8.18 14.85
CA PHE A 40 3.42 -9.18 14.03
C PHE A 40 2.24 -9.82 14.79
N PRO A 41 1.06 -10.02 14.15
CA PRO A 41 0.72 -9.75 12.75
C PRO A 41 0.27 -8.31 12.49
N ARG A 42 0.50 -7.79 11.27
CA ARG A 42 0.03 -6.44 10.89
C ARG A 42 -0.33 -6.31 9.42
N VAL A 43 -1.28 -5.42 9.11
CA VAL A 43 -1.68 -5.10 7.73
C VAL A 43 -0.66 -4.13 7.14
N ILE A 44 -0.08 -4.48 6.00
CA ILE A 44 0.90 -3.64 5.30
C ILE A 44 0.58 -3.49 3.83
N HIS A 45 1.06 -2.39 3.25
CA HIS A 45 1.17 -2.23 1.81
C HIS A 45 2.64 -2.34 1.41
N MET A 46 2.94 -3.27 0.51
CA MET A 46 4.29 -3.46 0.03
C MET A 46 4.35 -3.41 -1.49
N ARG A 47 5.34 -2.71 -2.01
CA ARG A 47 5.63 -2.65 -3.44
C ARG A 47 6.77 -3.59 -3.77
N GLY A 48 6.60 -4.43 -4.78
CA GLY A 48 7.63 -5.36 -5.23
C GLY A 48 7.28 -6.01 -6.56
N PHE A 49 8.06 -7.00 -6.96
CA PHE A 49 7.87 -7.79 -8.16
C PHE A 49 7.36 -9.18 -7.78
N LEU A 50 6.30 -9.64 -8.44
CA LEU A 50 5.72 -10.96 -8.18
C LEU A 50 6.37 -12.01 -9.07
N TYR A 51 6.82 -13.09 -8.43
CA TYR A 51 7.39 -14.27 -9.09
C TYR A 51 6.60 -15.51 -8.70
N GLN A 52 6.51 -16.45 -9.63
CA GLN A 52 5.99 -17.78 -9.35
C GLN A 52 7.14 -18.77 -9.18
N THR A 53 7.12 -19.52 -8.08
CA THR A 53 8.08 -20.58 -7.81
C THR A 53 7.73 -21.85 -8.60
N PRO A 54 8.66 -22.81 -8.74
CA PRO A 54 8.35 -24.12 -9.33
C PRO A 54 7.24 -24.89 -8.58
N SER A 55 7.08 -24.65 -7.28
CA SER A 55 6.01 -25.19 -6.45
C SER A 55 4.66 -24.45 -6.61
N GLN A 56 4.54 -23.56 -7.60
CA GLN A 56 3.39 -22.69 -7.85
C GLN A 56 3.07 -21.68 -6.73
N SER A 57 3.98 -21.49 -5.77
CA SER A 57 3.86 -20.45 -4.75
C SER A 57 4.19 -19.09 -5.34
N LEU A 58 3.59 -18.02 -4.81
CA LEU A 58 3.89 -16.66 -5.22
C LEU A 58 4.87 -16.04 -4.23
N VAL A 59 5.87 -15.32 -4.75
CA VAL A 59 6.88 -14.62 -3.96
C VAL A 59 6.93 -13.18 -4.43
N LEU A 60 6.88 -12.25 -3.48
CA LEU A 60 7.13 -10.82 -3.70
C LEU A 60 8.60 -10.52 -3.37
N ALA A 61 9.33 -9.94 -4.32
CA ALA A 61 10.73 -9.55 -4.14
C ALA A 61 10.95 -8.05 -4.41
N ALA A 62 12.02 -7.49 -3.84
CA ALA A 62 12.35 -6.07 -3.97
C ALA A 62 12.83 -5.68 -5.38
N GLN A 63 13.54 -6.57 -6.07
CA GLN A 63 14.25 -6.28 -7.31
C GLN A 63 13.59 -6.96 -8.52
N PRO A 64 13.65 -6.32 -9.70
CA PRO A 64 13.30 -6.97 -10.96
C PRO A 64 14.33 -8.06 -11.30
N ASP A 65 13.95 -8.99 -12.18
CA ASP A 65 14.82 -10.04 -12.74
C ASP A 65 15.55 -10.94 -11.73
N LEU A 66 14.93 -11.20 -10.57
CA LEU A 66 15.41 -12.23 -9.67
C LEU A 66 15.41 -13.58 -10.42
N LYS A 67 16.60 -14.11 -10.72
CA LYS A 67 16.74 -15.40 -11.39
C LYS A 67 16.02 -16.47 -10.56
N SER A 68 15.26 -17.34 -11.22
CA SER A 68 14.51 -18.41 -10.55
C SER A 68 15.38 -19.31 -9.65
N CYS A 69 16.69 -19.37 -9.90
CA CYS A 69 17.66 -20.12 -9.09
C CYS A 69 17.93 -19.51 -7.70
N CYS A 70 17.58 -18.25 -7.46
CA CYS A 70 17.87 -17.54 -6.21
C CYS A 70 16.67 -17.52 -5.23
N ILE A 71 15.50 -17.98 -5.69
CA ILE A 71 14.28 -18.06 -4.87
C ILE A 71 14.44 -19.19 -3.85
N GLY A 72 14.19 -18.90 -2.57
CA GLY A 72 14.31 -19.88 -1.49
C GLY A 72 15.75 -20.21 -1.05
N THR A 73 16.74 -19.44 -1.51
CA THR A 73 18.12 -19.56 -0.98
C THR A 73 18.24 -18.83 0.36
N SER A 74 18.94 -19.41 1.33
CA SER A 74 19.09 -18.83 2.67
C SER A 74 19.71 -17.44 2.64
N SER A 75 20.61 -17.16 1.69
CA SER A 75 21.24 -15.85 1.50
C SER A 75 20.28 -14.72 1.10
N LYS A 76 19.09 -15.04 0.58
CA LYS A 76 18.12 -14.07 0.04
C LYS A 76 16.74 -14.17 0.68
N VAL A 77 16.63 -14.92 1.79
CA VAL A 77 15.34 -15.20 2.43
C VAL A 77 14.74 -13.96 3.09
N SER A 78 15.56 -13.00 3.52
CA SER A 78 15.10 -11.70 4.07
C SER A 78 14.51 -10.77 3.01
N GLU A 79 14.92 -10.93 1.75
CA GLU A 79 14.50 -10.11 0.61
C GLU A 79 13.25 -10.68 -0.11
N GLN A 80 12.67 -11.76 0.43
CA GLN A 80 11.57 -12.50 -0.19
C GLN A 80 10.40 -12.63 0.78
N ILE A 81 9.20 -12.35 0.29
CA ILE A 81 7.95 -12.53 1.05
C ILE A 81 7.04 -13.47 0.29
N PHE A 82 6.64 -14.55 0.93
CA PHE A 82 5.73 -15.52 0.34
C PHE A 82 4.30 -15.01 0.41
N VAL A 83 3.59 -15.06 -0.69
CA VAL A 83 2.28 -14.44 -0.83
C VAL A 83 1.20 -15.52 -0.85
N LYS A 84 0.28 -15.45 0.11
CA LYS A 84 -0.89 -16.33 0.22
C LYS A 84 -2.16 -15.49 0.02
N GLY A 85 -2.85 -15.68 -1.10
CA GLY A 85 -4.09 -14.95 -1.39
C GLY A 85 -4.58 -15.15 -2.82
N GLU A 86 -5.71 -14.52 -3.13
CA GLU A 86 -6.31 -14.53 -4.47
C GLU A 86 -5.65 -13.47 -5.36
N ILE A 87 -4.40 -13.73 -5.76
CA ILE A 87 -3.74 -12.91 -6.78
C ILE A 87 -3.89 -13.61 -8.13
N ALA A 88 -4.55 -12.93 -9.07
CA ALA A 88 -4.69 -13.43 -10.43
C ALA A 88 -3.30 -13.70 -11.04
N LYS A 89 -3.13 -14.86 -11.68
CA LYS A 89 -1.86 -15.24 -12.34
C LYS A 89 -1.39 -14.22 -13.39
N GLU A 90 -2.32 -13.46 -13.95
CA GLU A 90 -2.06 -12.36 -14.89
C GLU A 90 -1.26 -11.21 -14.27
N ALA A 91 -1.16 -11.13 -12.94
CA ALA A 91 -0.32 -10.16 -12.23
C ALA A 91 1.19 -10.51 -12.24
N LEU A 92 1.56 -11.69 -12.77
CA LEU A 92 2.95 -12.08 -13.05
C LEU A 92 3.50 -11.24 -14.21
N THR A 93 3.82 -9.98 -13.90
CA THR A 93 4.35 -9.02 -14.86
C THR A 93 5.76 -8.62 -14.46
N HIS A 94 6.57 -8.18 -15.43
CA HIS A 94 7.89 -7.56 -15.16
C HIS A 94 7.77 -6.17 -14.50
N ARG A 95 6.57 -5.78 -14.04
CA ARG A 95 6.33 -4.47 -13.43
C ARG A 95 6.19 -4.63 -11.93
N ALA A 96 6.67 -3.63 -11.19
CA ALA A 96 6.43 -3.56 -9.77
C ALA A 96 4.93 -3.39 -9.50
N VAL A 97 4.39 -4.22 -8.62
CA VAL A 97 3.01 -4.18 -8.15
C VAL A 97 2.98 -3.79 -6.67
N THR A 98 1.85 -3.23 -6.24
CA THR A 98 1.60 -3.00 -4.81
C THR A 98 0.65 -4.07 -4.31
N VAL A 99 1.04 -4.77 -3.26
CA VAL A 99 0.26 -5.83 -2.63
C VAL A 99 -0.08 -5.39 -1.21
N GLN A 100 -1.35 -5.55 -0.85
CA GLN A 100 -1.84 -5.37 0.51
C GLN A 100 -2.05 -6.74 1.14
N GLY A 101 -1.70 -6.91 2.41
CA GLY A 101 -2.02 -8.14 3.15
C GLY A 101 -1.56 -8.08 4.60
N VAL A 102 -1.76 -9.18 5.31
CA VAL A 102 -1.32 -9.35 6.70
C VAL A 102 0.05 -10.00 6.71
N LEU A 103 1.08 -9.25 7.09
CA LEU A 103 2.43 -9.76 7.20
C LEU A 103 2.56 -10.58 8.50
N LYS A 104 3.08 -11.79 8.36
CA LYS A 104 3.40 -12.72 9.43
C LYS A 104 4.84 -13.21 9.29
N ARG A 105 5.44 -13.58 10.41
CA ARG A 105 6.74 -14.25 10.45
C ARG A 105 6.51 -15.74 10.68
N GLU A 106 6.73 -16.53 9.65
CA GLU A 106 6.53 -17.97 9.64
C GLU A 106 7.81 -18.63 9.09
N PRO A 107 8.83 -18.83 9.94
CA PRO A 107 10.07 -19.44 9.52
C PRO A 107 9.82 -20.90 9.09
N LEU A 108 10.20 -21.23 7.86
CA LEU A 108 10.17 -22.60 7.33
C LEU A 108 11.60 -23.05 7.07
N PHE A 109 11.94 -24.24 7.56
CA PHE A 109 13.23 -24.87 7.37
C PHE A 109 13.09 -26.05 6.41
N ASP A 110 14.10 -26.26 5.58
CA ASP A 110 14.17 -27.44 4.72
C ASP A 110 14.63 -28.69 5.50
N ALA A 111 14.73 -29.83 4.81
CA ALA A 111 15.20 -31.08 5.39
C ALA A 111 16.66 -31.03 5.89
N ARG A 112 17.44 -30.02 5.48
CA ARG A 112 18.82 -29.80 5.90
C ARG A 112 18.93 -28.83 7.08
N GLY A 113 17.80 -28.23 7.50
CA GLY A 113 17.75 -27.22 8.55
C GLY A 113 18.05 -25.81 8.07
N GLU A 114 18.11 -25.57 6.76
CA GLU A 114 18.32 -24.25 6.17
C GLU A 114 16.99 -23.47 6.13
N LEU A 115 17.04 -22.19 6.48
CA LEU A 115 15.86 -21.31 6.45
C LEU A 115 15.51 -20.96 4.99
N VAL A 116 14.36 -21.42 4.52
CA VAL A 116 13.90 -21.23 3.13
C VAL A 116 12.80 -20.18 2.99
N GLN A 117 12.10 -19.86 4.07
CA GLN A 117 11.07 -18.84 4.12
C GLN A 117 11.07 -18.22 5.51
N LEU A 118 10.92 -16.90 5.60
CA LEU A 118 10.87 -16.16 6.86
C LEU A 118 9.56 -15.38 7.00
N TYR A 119 9.13 -14.71 5.93
CA TYR A 119 7.97 -13.85 5.93
C TYR A 119 6.88 -14.35 4.98
N VAL A 120 5.63 -14.26 5.45
CA VAL A 120 4.43 -14.63 4.70
C VAL A 120 3.45 -13.46 4.74
N LEU A 121 2.90 -13.11 3.58
CA LEU A 121 1.83 -12.13 3.43
C LEU A 121 0.52 -12.88 3.17
N GLU A 122 -0.33 -12.97 4.19
CA GLU A 122 -1.66 -13.58 4.08
C GLU A 122 -2.72 -12.59 3.58
N GLN A 123 -3.81 -13.14 3.03
CA GLN A 123 -4.94 -12.36 2.51
C GLN A 123 -4.46 -11.32 1.50
N ALA A 124 -3.49 -11.71 0.68
CA ALA A 124 -2.83 -10.79 -0.21
C ALA A 124 -3.75 -10.38 -1.37
N ILE A 125 -3.94 -9.07 -1.52
CA ILE A 125 -4.76 -8.45 -2.57
C ILE A 125 -3.87 -7.53 -3.39
N LEU A 126 -3.98 -7.64 -4.72
CA LEU A 126 -3.27 -6.74 -5.62
C LEU A 126 -3.96 -5.38 -5.63
N LEU A 127 -3.28 -4.36 -5.12
CA LEU A 127 -3.69 -2.97 -5.28
C LEU A 127 -3.32 -2.55 -6.71
N SER A 128 -4.24 -2.79 -7.65
CA SER A 128 -4.11 -2.28 -9.00
C SER A 128 -4.08 -0.76 -8.93
N SER A 129 -2.94 -0.16 -9.27
CA SER A 129 -2.86 1.28 -9.50
C SER A 129 -3.64 1.57 -10.77
N LYS A 130 -4.97 1.66 -10.65
CA LYS A 130 -5.80 2.15 -11.74
C LYS A 130 -5.25 3.54 -12.09
N PRO A 131 -4.75 3.77 -13.31
CA PRO A 131 -4.32 5.10 -13.70
C PRO A 131 -5.51 6.03 -13.47
N PHE A 132 -5.27 7.18 -12.82
CA PHE A 132 -6.31 8.18 -12.68
C PHE A 132 -6.89 8.46 -14.07
N PRO A 133 -8.21 8.34 -14.26
CA PRO A 133 -8.79 8.53 -15.58
C PRO A 133 -8.46 9.94 -16.05
N LEU A 134 -7.97 10.09 -17.29
CA LEU A 134 -7.53 11.37 -17.86
C LEU A 134 -8.56 12.51 -17.66
N TRP A 135 -9.85 12.17 -17.63
CA TRP A 135 -10.96 13.07 -17.31
C TRP A 135 -10.84 13.79 -15.96
N THR A 136 -10.22 13.18 -14.94
CA THR A 136 -9.97 13.85 -13.65
C THR A 136 -9.01 15.01 -13.80
N ILE A 137 -7.94 14.84 -14.60
CA ILE A 137 -6.99 15.92 -14.88
C ILE A 137 -7.70 17.04 -15.65
N VAL A 138 -8.48 16.70 -16.67
CA VAL A 138 -9.27 17.68 -17.45
C VAL A 138 -10.25 18.44 -16.54
N GLY A 139 -10.92 17.74 -15.63
CA GLY A 139 -11.83 18.34 -14.66
C GLY A 139 -11.13 19.33 -13.72
N VAL A 140 -9.97 18.97 -13.18
CA VAL A 140 -9.17 19.86 -12.31
C VAL A 140 -8.70 21.09 -13.09
N VAL A 141 -8.22 20.93 -14.32
CA VAL A 141 -7.80 22.05 -15.18
C VAL A 141 -8.98 22.99 -15.47
N LEU A 142 -10.16 22.48 -15.78
CA LEU A 142 -11.37 23.30 -16.01
C LEU A 142 -11.79 24.05 -14.76
N ILE A 143 -11.75 23.41 -13.58
CA ILE A 143 -12.07 24.07 -12.30
C ILE A 143 -11.08 25.21 -12.03
N LEU A 144 -9.78 24.97 -12.22
CA LEU A 144 -8.75 26.00 -12.04
C LEU A 144 -8.90 27.15 -13.05
N ALA A 145 -9.22 26.84 -14.31
CA ALA A 145 -9.48 27.84 -15.34
C ALA A 145 -10.72 28.70 -15.00
N LEU A 146 -11.80 28.06 -14.52
CA LEU A 146 -13.00 28.75 -14.07
C LEU A 146 -12.70 29.67 -12.86
N LEU A 147 -11.95 29.18 -11.88
CA LEU A 147 -11.53 29.98 -10.72
C LEU A 147 -10.64 31.17 -11.14
N GLY A 148 -9.73 30.96 -12.09
CA GLY A 148 -8.91 32.03 -12.68
C GLY A 148 -9.76 33.06 -13.42
N TRP A 149 -10.72 32.60 -14.22
CA TRP A 149 -11.68 33.47 -14.92
C TRP A 149 -12.53 34.29 -13.96
N LEU A 150 -13.07 33.67 -12.91
CA LEU A 150 -13.86 34.33 -11.86
C LEU A 150 -13.05 35.39 -11.11
N ARG A 151 -11.74 35.17 -10.94
CA ARG A 151 -10.84 36.15 -10.35
C ARG A 151 -10.55 37.31 -11.31
N TYR A 152 -10.39 37.03 -12.60
CA TYR A 152 -10.11 38.04 -13.61
C TYR A 152 -11.33 38.93 -13.91
N SER A 153 -12.54 38.36 -13.91
CA SER A 153 -13.78 39.08 -14.24
C SER A 153 -14.24 40.08 -13.17
N GLY A 154 -13.50 40.23 -12.06
CA GLY A 154 -13.80 41.23 -11.03
C GLY A 154 -15.10 40.97 -10.25
N ILE A 155 -15.70 39.77 -10.39
CA ILE A 155 -16.94 39.40 -9.69
C ILE A 155 -16.69 39.34 -8.16
N PHE A 156 -15.46 39.06 -7.74
CA PHE A 156 -15.02 39.30 -6.36
C PHE A 156 -14.51 40.74 -6.21
N CYS A 157 -15.43 41.70 -6.27
CA CYS A 157 -15.20 43.01 -5.65
C CYS A 157 -15.16 42.80 -4.14
N PHE A 158 -13.97 42.50 -3.62
CA PHE A 158 -13.67 42.57 -2.21
C PHE A 158 -13.84 44.04 -1.79
N SER A 159 -15.03 44.37 -1.30
CA SER A 159 -15.35 45.68 -0.74
C SER A 159 -14.41 45.92 0.44
N LYS A 160 -13.33 46.68 0.19
CA LYS A 160 -12.47 47.21 1.25
C LYS A 160 -13.32 48.16 2.11
N LYS A 161 -13.72 47.71 3.27
CA LYS A 161 -14.08 48.56 4.41
C LYS A 161 -13.01 48.42 5.47
#